data_AF-A0A1F9JUZ0-F1
#
_entry.id   AF-A0A1F9JUZ0-F1
#
_cell.length_a   1.000
_cell.length_b   1.000
_cell.length_c   1.000
_cell.angle_alpha   90.00
_cell.angle_beta   90.00
_cell.angle_gamma   90.00
#
_symmetry.space_group_name_H-M   'P 1'
#
loop_
_entity.id
_entity.type
_entity.pdbx_description
1 polymer ?
#
loop_
_entity_poly.entity_id
_entity_poly.type
_entity_poly.pdbx_seq_one_letter_code
_entity_poly.pdbx_strand_id
1 'polypeptide(L)'
;MNGIELWQTKKEVNIMADIVRRTKSQALLLLSGVILIGLSGAGQSFGAAAAGLTRTHSGGGVTVKVSYLNPGGPEGPRFQVVLDTHSVDLDAFDLKNLTFLRDEAGKDYQPTQMENKGAGHHREVTLAFPKSASGAKRLELVIKNIAGVKERSFRWELKGKEKL
;
A
#
# COMPACT_ATOMS: atom_id res chain seq x y z
N MET A 1 -16.23 -68.59 18.28
CA MET A 1 -15.84 -69.17 16.97
C MET A 1 -16.81 -68.62 15.93
N ASN A 2 -16.47 -68.01 14.80
CA ASN A 2 -15.24 -67.52 14.17
C ASN A 2 -15.71 -66.65 12.99
N GLY A 3 -14.96 -65.62 12.62
CA GLY A 3 -14.93 -65.16 11.23
C GLY A 3 -15.71 -63.89 10.89
N ILE A 4 -15.44 -62.78 11.58
CA ILE A 4 -15.57 -61.44 10.99
C ILE A 4 -14.32 -61.17 10.17
N GLU A 5 -14.29 -61.53 8.88
CA GLU A 5 -13.23 -61.07 7.97
C GLU A 5 -13.60 -61.25 6.50
N LEU A 6 -13.25 -60.23 5.69
CA LEU A 6 -13.07 -60.25 4.23
C LEU A 6 -14.30 -60.09 3.32
N TRP A 7 -14.88 -58.89 3.32
CA TRP A 7 -15.13 -58.17 2.04
C TRP A 7 -14.75 -56.69 2.22
N GLN A 8 -13.48 -56.45 2.51
CA GLN A 8 -12.84 -55.17 2.26
C GLN A 8 -12.60 -55.06 0.76
N THR A 9 -13.54 -54.48 0.02
CA THR A 9 -13.23 -53.68 -1.18
C THR A 9 -14.36 -52.67 -1.41
N LYS A 10 -13.98 -51.40 -1.54
CA LYS A 10 -14.80 -50.23 -1.92
C LYS A 10 -15.49 -49.43 -0.81
N LYS A 11 -14.82 -49.27 0.33
CA LYS A 11 -14.69 -47.94 0.96
C LYS A 11 -13.23 -47.54 0.77
N GLU A 12 -12.94 -46.27 0.48
CA GLU A 12 -11.64 -45.74 0.02
C GLU A 12 -11.38 -45.81 -1.51
N VAL A 13 -12.25 -45.22 -2.34
CA VAL A 13 -11.81 -44.55 -3.59
C VAL A 13 -12.66 -43.31 -3.81
N ASN A 14 -12.10 -42.16 -3.42
CA ASN A 14 -12.43 -40.79 -3.86
C ASN A 14 -13.78 -40.18 -3.45
N ILE A 15 -13.82 -39.71 -2.20
CA ILE A 15 -14.38 -38.38 -1.89
C ILE A 15 -13.37 -37.35 -2.40
N MET A 16 -13.35 -37.12 -3.72
CA MET A 16 -12.67 -36.01 -4.40
C MET A 16 -13.45 -35.73 -5.69
N ALA A 17 -14.00 -34.52 -5.78
CA ALA A 17 -14.77 -33.95 -6.90
C ALA A 17 -16.29 -34.18 -6.92
N ASP A 18 -16.98 -33.82 -5.83
CA ASP A 18 -18.35 -33.32 -5.91
C ASP A 18 -18.34 -31.81 -6.15
N ILE A 19 -19.30 -31.33 -6.96
CA ILE A 19 -19.48 -29.97 -7.51
C ILE A 19 -18.83 -29.77 -8.90
N VAL A 20 -19.07 -30.71 -9.80
CA VAL A 20 -19.10 -30.44 -11.25
C VAL A 20 -20.57 -30.24 -11.66
N ARG A 21 -20.86 -29.06 -12.22
CA ARG A 21 -21.95 -28.73 -13.17
C ARG A 21 -23.34 -28.32 -12.64
N ARG A 22 -23.49 -27.02 -12.33
CA ARG A 22 -24.66 -26.15 -12.61
C ARG A 22 -24.16 -24.70 -12.51
N THR A 23 -24.43 -23.70 -13.36
CA THR A 23 -25.23 -23.54 -14.58
C THR A 23 -24.85 -22.17 -15.15
N LYS A 24 -24.52 -22.14 -16.45
CA LYS A 24 -24.80 -21.06 -17.43
C LYS A 24 -24.32 -19.63 -17.12
N SER A 25 -23.27 -19.26 -17.84
CA SER A 25 -22.95 -17.91 -18.28
C SER A 25 -24.21 -17.15 -18.71
N GLN A 26 -24.39 -15.94 -18.17
CA GLN A 26 -25.26 -14.92 -18.72
C GLN A 26 -24.36 -13.75 -19.10
N ALA A 27 -24.00 -13.70 -20.37
CA ALA A 27 -23.52 -12.49 -21.00
C ALA A 27 -24.72 -11.55 -21.15
N LEU A 28 -24.60 -10.32 -20.64
CA LEU A 28 -25.52 -9.24 -20.97
C LEU A 28 -24.72 -8.14 -21.66
N LEU A 29 -24.92 -8.04 -22.98
CA LEU A 29 -24.51 -6.92 -23.81
C LEU A 29 -25.45 -5.75 -23.54
N LEU A 30 -24.90 -4.56 -23.25
CA LEU A 30 -25.58 -3.29 -23.50
C LEU A 30 -24.66 -2.40 -24.35
N LEU A 31 -25.15 -2.20 -25.58
CA LEU A 31 -24.99 -1.11 -26.53
C LEU A 31 -23.94 -0.01 -26.28
N SER A 32 -23.06 0.11 -27.27
CA SER A 32 -22.56 1.33 -27.92
C SER A 32 -22.64 2.65 -27.14
N GLY A 33 -21.47 3.12 -26.73
CA GLY A 33 -21.16 4.53 -26.52
C GLY A 33 -19.71 4.79 -26.91
N VAL A 34 -19.47 5.25 -28.13
CA VAL A 34 -18.21 5.91 -28.47
C VAL A 34 -18.12 7.16 -27.60
N ILE A 35 -17.19 7.15 -26.66
CA ILE A 35 -16.67 8.36 -26.04
C ILE A 35 -15.15 8.30 -26.20
N LEU A 36 -14.66 8.97 -27.25
CA LEU A 36 -13.29 9.49 -27.25
C LEU A 36 -13.22 10.51 -26.12
N ILE A 37 -12.59 10.14 -25.01
CA ILE A 37 -11.95 11.11 -24.13
C ILE A 37 -10.46 10.81 -24.21
N GLY A 38 -9.78 11.57 -25.07
CA GLY A 38 -8.36 11.82 -24.90
C GLY A 38 -8.19 12.55 -23.59
N LEU A 39 -7.82 11.83 -22.54
CA LEU A 39 -7.21 12.42 -21.37
C LEU A 39 -5.76 11.98 -21.38
N SER A 40 -4.90 12.88 -21.85
CA SER A 40 -3.48 12.90 -21.49
C SER A 40 -3.38 13.09 -19.97
N GLY A 41 -3.65 12.03 -19.22
CA GLY A 41 -3.13 11.90 -17.88
C GLY A 41 -1.63 11.71 -18.05
N ALA A 42 -0.86 12.78 -17.88
CA ALA A 42 0.54 12.66 -17.58
C ALA A 42 0.65 11.75 -16.36
N GLY A 43 0.90 10.46 -16.61
CA GLY A 43 1.33 9.53 -15.58
C GLY A 43 2.64 10.09 -15.07
N GLN A 44 2.57 10.91 -14.03
CA GLN A 44 3.71 11.36 -13.26
C GLN A 44 4.39 10.08 -12.79
N SER A 45 5.50 9.72 -13.44
CA SER A 45 6.28 8.56 -13.06
C SER A 45 6.82 8.84 -11.66
N PHE A 46 6.26 8.15 -10.67
CA PHE A 46 6.77 8.18 -9.32
C PHE A 46 8.12 7.48 -9.34
N GLY A 47 9.20 8.26 -9.30
CA GLY A 47 10.57 7.76 -9.37
C GLY A 47 10.88 6.79 -8.24
N ALA A 48 11.66 5.75 -8.54
CA ALA A 48 12.18 4.82 -7.55
C ALA A 48 13.16 5.53 -6.60
N ALA A 49 13.10 5.21 -5.31
CA ALA A 49 13.96 5.83 -4.30
C ALA A 49 15.43 5.40 -4.44
N ALA A 50 16.36 6.32 -4.20
CA ALA A 50 17.77 6.01 -4.07
C ALA A 50 18.07 5.31 -2.72
N ALA A 51 19.04 4.38 -2.72
CA ALA A 51 19.49 3.70 -1.51
C ALA A 51 19.98 4.72 -0.46
N GLY A 52 19.49 4.61 0.78
CA GLY A 52 19.77 5.55 1.89
C GLY A 52 18.61 6.45 2.29
N LEU A 53 17.54 6.51 1.49
CA LEU A 53 16.33 7.31 1.76
C LEU A 53 15.16 6.50 2.32
N THR A 54 15.32 5.19 2.47
CA THR A 54 14.32 4.33 3.09
C THR A 54 14.51 4.27 4.60
N ARG A 55 13.39 4.29 5.33
CA ARG A 55 13.30 4.11 6.78
C ARG A 55 12.30 3.01 7.07
N THR A 56 12.58 2.17 8.05
CA THR A 56 11.76 1.00 8.37
C THR A 56 11.31 1.05 9.82
N HIS A 57 10.06 0.67 10.07
CA HIS A 57 9.53 0.51 11.41
C HIS A 57 8.62 -0.71 11.46
N SER A 58 8.91 -1.64 12.36
CA SER A 58 8.07 -2.83 12.61
C SER A 58 7.37 -2.72 13.95
N GLY A 59 6.13 -3.18 14.04
CA GLY A 59 5.36 -3.20 15.27
C GLY A 59 3.89 -3.53 15.02
N GLY A 60 3.22 -4.17 15.99
CA GLY A 60 1.82 -4.58 15.85
C GLY A 60 1.59 -5.62 14.75
N GLY A 61 2.58 -6.46 14.45
CA GLY A 61 2.49 -7.44 13.36
C GLY A 61 2.60 -6.87 11.94
N VAL A 62 2.96 -5.58 11.80
CA VAL A 62 3.14 -4.91 10.50
C VAL A 62 4.55 -4.34 10.41
N THR A 63 5.22 -4.57 9.29
CA THR A 63 6.45 -3.86 8.91
C THR A 63 6.10 -2.76 7.93
N VAL A 64 6.55 -1.54 8.20
CA VAL A 64 6.35 -0.38 7.34
C VAL A 64 7.69 0.13 6.87
N LYS A 65 7.87 0.26 5.56
CA LYS A 65 9.03 0.87 4.91
C LYS A 65 8.60 2.15 4.22
N VAL A 66 9.28 3.25 4.47
CA VAL A 66 8.99 4.54 3.85
C VAL A 66 10.23 5.05 3.12
N SER A 67 10.08 5.36 1.84
CA SER A 67 11.16 5.85 0.98
C SER A 67 10.86 7.25 0.49
N TYR A 68 11.79 8.20 0.73
CA TYR A 68 11.68 9.56 0.18
C TYR A 68 12.12 9.57 -1.29
N LEU A 69 11.20 9.88 -2.22
CA LEU A 69 11.40 9.67 -3.65
C LEU A 69 12.10 10.83 -4.37
N ASN A 70 11.98 12.06 -3.87
CA ASN A 70 12.46 13.26 -4.56
C ASN A 70 13.13 14.29 -3.61
N PRO A 71 14.12 13.89 -2.79
CA PRO A 71 14.80 14.83 -1.90
C PRO A 71 15.43 16.00 -2.67
N GLY A 72 15.21 17.23 -2.20
CA GLY A 72 15.78 18.43 -2.81
C GLY A 72 15.21 18.82 -4.18
N GLY A 73 14.15 18.14 -4.64
CA GLY A 73 13.44 18.47 -5.87
C GLY A 73 12.65 19.79 -5.76
N PRO A 74 12.31 20.41 -6.91
CA PRO A 74 11.52 21.66 -6.95
C PRO A 74 10.01 21.43 -6.73
N GLU A 75 9.58 20.17 -6.71
CA GLU A 75 8.20 19.73 -6.49
C GLU A 75 7.93 19.48 -5.00
N GLY A 76 6.65 19.23 -4.66
CA GLY A 76 6.27 18.77 -3.33
C GLY A 76 6.93 17.43 -2.95
N PRO A 77 7.21 17.17 -1.65
CA PRO A 77 7.78 15.91 -1.22
C PRO A 77 6.89 14.72 -1.60
N ARG A 78 7.51 13.63 -2.07
CA ARG A 78 6.82 12.38 -2.42
C ARG A 78 7.43 11.21 -1.66
N PHE A 79 6.58 10.36 -1.11
CA PHE A 79 6.99 9.21 -0.32
C PHE A 79 6.29 7.95 -0.80
N GLN A 80 7.05 6.87 -0.97
CA GLN A 80 6.49 5.53 -1.10
C GLN A 80 6.44 4.90 0.29
N VAL A 81 5.30 4.33 0.65
CA VAL A 81 5.07 3.61 1.90
C VAL A 81 4.66 2.18 1.55
N VAL A 82 5.47 1.20 1.94
CA VAL A 82 5.20 -0.23 1.77
C VAL A 82 4.88 -0.81 3.14
N LEU A 83 3.74 -1.50 3.23
CA LEU A 83 3.26 -2.19 4.41
C LEU A 83 3.18 -3.69 4.12
N ASP A 84 3.88 -4.47 4.94
CA ASP A 84 3.92 -5.93 4.85
C ASP A 84 3.44 -6.55 6.17
N THR A 85 2.53 -7.51 6.10
CA THR A 85 2.03 -8.27 7.25
C THR A 85 1.57 -9.68 6.84
N HIS A 86 1.36 -10.55 7.82
CA HIS A 86 0.77 -11.87 7.65
C HIS A 86 -0.47 -12.09 8.56
N SER A 87 -0.90 -11.05 9.29
CA SER A 87 -1.90 -11.19 10.35
C SER A 87 -2.93 -10.06 10.40
N VAL A 88 -2.66 -8.94 9.73
CA VAL A 88 -3.52 -7.75 9.77
C VAL A 88 -4.09 -7.50 8.38
N ASP A 89 -5.40 -7.28 8.30
CA ASP A 89 -6.03 -6.76 7.07
C ASP A 89 -5.71 -5.26 6.93
N LEU A 90 -4.89 -4.90 5.95
CA LEU A 90 -4.47 -3.51 5.73
C LEU A 90 -5.50 -2.69 4.93
N ASP A 91 -6.52 -3.32 4.35
CA ASP A 91 -7.59 -2.61 3.64
C ASP A 91 -8.53 -1.87 4.59
N ALA A 92 -8.59 -2.29 5.85
CA ALA A 92 -9.35 -1.62 6.91
C ALA A 92 -8.81 -0.24 7.30
N PHE A 93 -7.62 0.17 6.82
CA PHE A 93 -6.99 1.44 7.18
C PHE A 93 -6.98 2.43 6.01
N ASP A 94 -7.44 3.65 6.30
CA ASP A 94 -7.33 4.78 5.38
C ASP A 94 -5.96 5.45 5.52
N LEU A 95 -4.99 4.92 4.78
CA LEU A 95 -3.60 5.40 4.82
C LEU A 95 -3.46 6.87 4.42
N LYS A 96 -4.39 7.44 3.64
CA LYS A 96 -4.32 8.85 3.25
C LYS A 96 -4.59 9.75 4.45
N ASN A 97 -5.64 9.43 5.20
CA ASN A 97 -6.09 10.22 6.34
C ASN A 97 -5.29 9.93 7.62
N LEU A 98 -4.65 8.77 7.71
CA LEU A 98 -3.81 8.39 8.84
C LEU A 98 -2.35 8.87 8.70
N THR A 99 -1.97 9.43 7.55
CA THR A 99 -0.60 9.86 7.27
C THR A 99 -0.52 11.36 7.07
N PHE A 100 0.49 11.99 7.67
CA PHE A 100 0.82 13.39 7.42
C PHE A 100 2.33 13.60 7.45
N LEU A 101 2.77 14.71 6.88
CA LEU A 101 4.16 15.14 6.90
C LEU A 101 4.32 16.27 7.91
N ARG A 102 5.37 16.23 8.73
CA ARG A 102 5.70 17.25 9.72
C ARG A 102 7.06 17.86 9.42
N ASP A 103 7.17 19.19 9.48
CA ASP A 103 8.44 19.91 9.31
C ASP A 103 9.16 20.19 10.64
N GLU A 104 10.34 20.82 10.59
CA GLU A 104 11.09 21.18 11.81
C GLU A 104 10.33 22.13 12.74
N ALA A 105 9.43 22.96 12.21
CA ALA A 105 8.63 23.91 13.00
C ALA A 105 7.40 23.24 13.64
N GLY A 106 7.18 21.94 13.39
CA GLY A 106 6.05 21.18 13.90
C GLY A 106 4.77 21.40 13.10
N LYS A 107 4.83 22.01 11.91
CA LYS A 107 3.67 22.18 11.06
C LYS A 107 3.39 20.89 10.29
N ASP A 108 2.11 20.50 10.30
CA ASP A 108 1.64 19.28 9.66
C ASP A 108 1.03 19.59 8.27
N TYR A 109 1.30 18.71 7.31
CA TYR A 109 0.82 18.77 5.93
C TYR A 109 0.13 17.45 5.57
N GLN A 110 -1.10 17.54 5.07
CA GLN A 110 -1.84 16.38 4.57
C GLN A 110 -1.40 16.02 3.14
N PRO A 111 -1.46 14.73 2.74
CA PRO A 111 -1.19 14.34 1.35
C PRO A 111 -2.21 14.97 0.40
N THR A 112 -1.75 15.63 -0.66
CA THR A 112 -2.61 16.17 -1.72
C THR A 112 -3.03 15.11 -2.72
N GLN A 113 -2.18 14.10 -2.93
CA GLN A 113 -2.43 13.00 -3.85
C GLN A 113 -1.94 11.67 -3.23
N MET A 114 -2.62 10.60 -3.63
CA MET A 114 -2.27 9.23 -3.26
C MET A 114 -2.46 8.32 -4.48
N GLU A 115 -1.47 7.45 -4.72
CA GLU A 115 -1.61 6.29 -5.59
C GLU A 115 -1.52 5.02 -4.72
N ASN A 116 -2.48 4.11 -4.89
CA ASN A 116 -2.52 2.85 -4.15
C ASN A 116 -2.21 1.68 -5.08
N LYS A 117 -1.39 0.74 -4.60
CA LYS A 117 -1.07 -0.55 -5.22
C LYS A 117 -1.14 -1.65 -4.16
N GLY A 118 -1.49 -2.86 -4.58
CA GLY A 118 -1.69 -3.97 -3.66
C GLY A 118 -2.97 -3.84 -2.82
N ALA A 119 -3.25 -4.88 -2.04
CA ALA A 119 -4.45 -5.02 -1.21
C ALA A 119 -4.21 -6.07 -0.11
N GLY A 120 -5.09 -6.11 0.89
CA GLY A 120 -5.05 -7.09 1.97
C GLY A 120 -3.78 -6.99 2.82
N HIS A 121 -2.91 -8.00 2.75
CA HIS A 121 -1.75 -8.13 3.63
C HIS A 121 -0.45 -7.52 3.09
N HIS A 122 -0.46 -7.03 1.84
CA HIS A 122 0.65 -6.29 1.23
C HIS A 122 0.09 -5.07 0.51
N ARG A 123 0.40 -3.87 1.03
CA ARG A 123 -0.03 -2.61 0.42
C ARG A 123 1.15 -1.71 0.17
N GLU A 124 1.13 -1.03 -0.97
CA GLU A 124 2.07 0.01 -1.33
C GLU A 124 1.29 1.26 -1.68
N VAL A 125 1.69 2.39 -1.09
CA VAL A 125 1.06 3.68 -1.38
C VAL A 125 2.12 4.72 -1.67
N THR A 126 1.90 5.52 -2.71
CA THR A 126 2.72 6.70 -2.98
C THR A 126 1.94 7.95 -2.62
N LEU A 127 2.48 8.74 -1.70
CA LEU A 127 1.89 9.97 -1.20
C LEU A 127 2.65 11.17 -1.74
N ALA A 128 1.92 12.16 -2.27
CA ALA A 128 2.47 13.46 -2.64
C ALA A 128 1.93 14.54 -1.71
N PHE A 129 2.82 15.45 -1.30
CA PHE A 129 2.52 16.53 -0.37
C PHE A 129 2.61 17.91 -1.05
N PRO A 130 2.02 18.97 -0.46
CA PRO A 130 2.11 20.32 -1.00
C PRO A 130 3.55 20.80 -1.17
N LYS A 131 3.80 21.61 -2.22
CA LYS A 131 5.10 22.25 -2.47
C LYS A 131 5.58 23.13 -1.32
N SER A 132 4.68 23.64 -0.48
CA SER A 132 5.06 24.40 0.72
C SER A 132 5.91 23.60 1.71
N ALA A 133 5.89 22.26 1.65
CA ALA A 133 6.72 21.40 2.50
C ALA A 133 8.15 21.19 1.98
N SER A 134 8.46 21.55 0.73
CA SER A 134 9.76 21.25 0.09
C SER A 134 10.94 22.08 0.62
N GLY A 135 10.68 23.17 1.33
CA GLY A 135 11.70 24.07 1.89
C GLY A 135 12.19 23.70 3.29
N ALA A 136 11.62 22.65 3.90
CA ALA A 136 11.95 22.22 5.25
C ALA A 136 13.40 21.70 5.35
N LYS A 137 14.07 21.99 6.46
CA LYS A 137 15.38 21.40 6.80
C LYS A 137 15.24 19.99 7.33
N ARG A 138 14.09 19.65 7.92
CA ARG A 138 13.77 18.32 8.39
C ARG A 138 12.36 17.94 7.98
N LEU A 139 12.22 16.73 7.48
CA LEU A 139 10.91 16.15 7.20
C LEU A 139 10.70 14.90 8.04
N GLU A 140 9.49 14.76 8.57
CA GLU A 140 9.05 13.60 9.33
C GLU A 140 7.70 13.12 8.81
N LEU A 141 7.67 11.94 8.20
CA LEU A 141 6.41 11.32 7.80
C LEU A 141 5.87 10.54 8.99
N VAL A 142 4.64 10.84 9.38
CA VAL A 142 3.97 10.26 10.54
C VAL A 142 2.76 9.46 10.10
N ILE A 143 2.67 8.21 10.55
CA ILE A 143 1.54 7.30 10.30
C ILE A 143 0.93 6.90 11.63
N LYS A 144 -0.36 7.17 11.82
CA LYS A 144 -1.06 6.91 13.08
C LYS A 144 -1.93 5.67 13.04
N ASN A 145 -2.08 5.04 14.21
CA ASN A 145 -3.11 4.04 14.51
C ASN A 145 -3.19 2.83 13.57
N ILE A 146 -2.07 2.38 12.99
CA ILE A 146 -2.03 1.13 12.22
C ILE A 146 -1.66 -0.03 13.14
N ALA A 147 -2.54 -1.03 13.21
CA ALA A 147 -2.34 -2.29 13.94
C ALA A 147 -1.95 -2.11 15.43
N GLY A 148 -2.71 -1.26 16.15
CA GLY A 148 -2.50 -1.03 17.59
C GLY A 148 -1.28 -0.18 17.96
N VAL A 149 -0.45 0.20 16.99
CA VAL A 149 0.65 1.15 17.20
C VAL A 149 0.12 2.57 16.99
N LYS A 150 0.16 3.38 18.06
CA LYS A 150 -0.40 4.74 18.07
C LYS A 150 0.22 5.65 17.02
N GLU A 151 1.54 5.58 16.85
CA GLU A 151 2.29 6.44 15.94
C GLU A 151 3.57 5.76 15.45
N ARG A 152 3.88 5.90 14.16
CA ARG A 152 5.18 5.58 13.54
C ARG A 152 5.71 6.84 12.87
N SER A 153 6.96 7.19 13.14
CA SER A 153 7.58 8.42 12.63
C SER A 153 8.87 8.08 11.89
N PHE A 154 8.99 8.60 10.66
CA PHE A 154 10.12 8.36 9.76
C PHE A 154 10.76 9.70 9.43
N ARG A 155 12.05 9.87 9.73
CA ARG A 155 12.70 11.19 9.70
C ARG A 155 13.85 11.26 8.71
N TRP A 156 13.94 12.40 8.04
CA TRP A 156 15.04 12.78 7.16
C TRP A 156 15.51 14.20 7.48
N GLU A 157 16.83 14.33 7.67
CA GLU A 157 17.50 15.62 7.70
C GLU A 157 17.89 15.99 6.27
N LEU A 158 17.46 17.16 5.81
CA LEU A 158 17.71 17.67 4.48
C LEU A 158 18.83 18.70 4.56
N LYS A 159 19.92 18.44 3.84
CA LYS A 159 20.95 19.46 3.65
C LYS A 159 20.31 20.61 2.88
N GLY A 160 20.24 21.78 3.51
CA GLY A 160 19.69 22.98 2.88
C GLY A 160 20.43 23.25 1.56
N LYS A 161 19.73 23.83 0.57
CA LYS A 161 20.43 24.39 -0.58
C LYS A 161 21.23 25.58 -0.07
N GLU A 162 22.55 25.41 0.06
CA GLU A 162 23.45 26.54 0.21
C GLU A 162 23.22 27.45 -0.99
N LYS A 163 22.74 28.67 -0.71
CA LYS A 163 22.53 29.69 -1.72
C LYS A 163 23.92 30.22 -2.06
N LEU A 164 24.57 29.61 -3.06
CA LEU A 164 25.77 30.14 -3.70
C LEU A 164 25.43 31.44 -4.45
#